data_AF-G0QVH7-F1
#
_entry.id   AF-G0QVH7-F1
#
_cell.length_a   1.000
_cell.length_b   1.000
_cell.length_c   1.000
_cell.angle_alpha   90.00
_cell.angle_beta   90.00
_cell.angle_gamma   90.00
#
_symmetry.space_group_name_H-M   'P 1'
#
loop_
_entity.id
_entity.type
_entity.pdbx_description
1 polymer ?
#
loop_
_entity_poly.entity_id
_entity_poly.type
_entity_poly.pdbx_seq_one_letter_code
_entity_poly.pdbx_strand_id
1 'polypeptide(L)'
;MLNCIEFGLNYKYIYIQNEEYLKVQYESQKFSCINEIISYLRELKLVSQGIRIPQYSLKQQIEKNIDSDSKTLKEMIQNSINQLKILNEKLINLSSPSEKVINIKYNEEDTNFYNLNINSVTEQIISRAHSLIQQEIQFIQNSQNDYYFISFNGLNDYSVVLLDIIQEKNTNLNTNLDFMLYFQINIIIIAFVLMIFFSIILSFLIGQTIQTKQTILRIFLEIEDKTAQYLYNNCQNFIAQVNQEDDDDANSDSYLFIDEKQDFNQQQESIFGKKKKKFKNTRYEVFGLFIKILFFSIFIEIYFIINYFCEKQQLNIIQNLHNEFNITHLTDGYYSLIFNGQNQNIIKKQQTFLNKNFSLYMSELIEIVFNLNTDIHLQHAQNNNYFDDYVGYLDSFNNIMFKDICIFISENQGVNFNDCNTFANEIVKQVIRYKLYVQFQMKNYQIYTNNQNTIYMNNIANLLRIPEFYELFSLQTLYIKSSYRYLQDILLKQMEFKIQNFIVQRILFLIIFIIVILVSLLLFWIPFLQNINKQIWSTKCLLSFIPVNEINKVYNIQYFIQNVILKRKV
;
A
#
# COMPACT_ATOMS: atom_id res chain seq x y z
N MET A 1 -17.52 -6.54 -11.98
CA MET A 1 -17.00 -7.67 -11.19
C MET A 1 -15.49 -7.60 -11.04
N LEU A 2 -14.70 -7.59 -12.13
CA LEU A 2 -13.23 -7.47 -12.07
C LEU A 2 -12.77 -6.26 -11.25
N ASN A 3 -13.37 -5.08 -11.47
CA ASN A 3 -13.04 -3.86 -10.71
C ASN A 3 -13.35 -3.95 -9.22
N CYS A 4 -14.40 -4.69 -8.84
CA CYS A 4 -14.75 -4.89 -7.43
C CYS A 4 -13.76 -5.83 -6.74
N ILE A 5 -13.26 -6.83 -7.48
CA ILE A 5 -12.22 -7.76 -7.01
C ILE A 5 -10.89 -7.00 -6.86
N GLU A 6 -10.49 -6.23 -7.87
CA GLU A 6 -9.30 -5.36 -7.82
C GLU A 6 -9.36 -4.41 -6.62
N PHE A 7 -10.47 -3.68 -6.47
CA PHE A 7 -10.66 -2.75 -5.37
C PHE A 7 -10.58 -3.44 -4.00
N GLY A 8 -11.29 -4.56 -3.83
CA GLY A 8 -11.31 -5.30 -2.57
C GLY A 8 -9.95 -5.88 -2.19
N LEU A 9 -9.21 -6.42 -3.16
CA LEU A 9 -7.88 -6.96 -2.93
C LEU A 9 -6.88 -5.86 -2.56
N ASN A 10 -6.87 -4.75 -3.28
CA ASN A 10 -5.93 -3.68 -2.96
C ASN A 10 -6.28 -2.98 -1.65
N TYR A 11 -7.56 -2.83 -1.31
CA TYR A 11 -7.97 -2.35 0.00
C TYR A 11 -7.43 -3.24 1.12
N LYS A 12 -7.52 -4.57 0.94
CA LYS A 12 -6.94 -5.54 1.89
C LYS A 12 -5.43 -5.38 2.01
N TYR A 13 -4.71 -5.22 0.89
CA TYR A 13 -3.25 -5.02 0.93
C TYR A 13 -2.85 -3.72 1.60
N ILE A 14 -3.57 -2.62 1.33
CA ILE A 14 -3.36 -1.34 2.00
C ILE A 14 -3.54 -1.47 3.51
N TYR A 15 -4.58 -2.18 3.95
CA TYR A 15 -4.83 -2.44 5.35
C TYR A 15 -3.69 -3.26 6.00
N ILE A 16 -3.25 -4.33 5.33
CA ILE A 16 -2.10 -5.15 5.76
C ILE A 16 -0.85 -4.27 5.86
N GLN A 17 -0.62 -3.39 4.89
CA GLN A 17 0.54 -2.49 4.89
C GLN A 17 0.55 -1.57 6.13
N ASN A 18 -0.60 -1.03 6.53
CA ASN A 18 -0.70 -0.20 7.73
C ASN A 18 -0.39 -1.00 9.01
N GLU A 19 -0.92 -2.22 9.11
CA GLU A 19 -0.59 -3.10 10.24
C GLU A 19 0.90 -3.45 10.29
N GLU A 20 1.55 -3.67 9.15
CA GLU A 20 2.99 -3.93 9.09
C GLU A 20 3.82 -2.71 9.49
N TYR A 21 3.42 -1.48 9.13
CA TYR A 21 4.09 -0.26 9.62
C TYR A 21 4.02 -0.13 11.15
N LEU A 22 2.85 -0.39 11.74
CA LEU A 22 2.68 -0.41 13.19
C LEU A 22 3.58 -1.46 13.86
N LYS A 23 3.72 -2.65 13.24
CA LYS A 23 4.62 -3.69 13.75
C LYS A 23 6.08 -3.23 13.75
N VAL A 24 6.56 -2.58 12.69
CA VAL A 24 7.93 -2.05 12.65
C VAL A 24 8.11 -0.96 13.72
N GLN A 25 7.15 -0.05 13.86
CA GLN A 25 7.20 0.99 14.88
C GLN A 25 7.31 0.39 16.28
N TYR A 26 6.44 -0.56 16.62
CA TYR A 26 6.44 -1.16 17.96
C TYR A 26 7.70 -1.98 18.25
N GLU A 27 8.26 -2.70 17.26
CA GLU A 27 9.55 -3.39 17.46
C GLU A 27 10.70 -2.40 17.64
N SER A 28 10.71 -1.29 16.88
CA SER A 28 11.74 -0.26 17.08
C SER A 28 11.62 0.43 18.43
N GLN A 29 10.40 0.75 18.87
CA GLN A 29 10.16 1.30 20.20
C GLN A 29 10.51 0.29 21.31
N LYS A 30 10.28 -1.00 21.10
CA LYS A 30 10.74 -2.08 22.00
C LYS A 30 12.26 -2.09 22.11
N PHE A 31 12.97 -1.99 20.98
CA PHE A 31 14.43 -1.88 20.94
C PHE A 31 14.94 -0.63 21.69
N SER A 32 14.30 0.52 21.48
CA SER A 32 14.58 1.76 22.21
C SER A 32 14.37 1.61 23.72
N CYS A 33 13.20 1.14 24.16
CA CYS A 33 12.85 0.95 25.57
C CYS A 33 13.81 0.00 26.31
N ILE A 34 14.31 -1.05 25.65
CA ILE A 34 15.26 -1.98 26.27
C ILE A 34 16.62 -1.33 26.45
N ASN A 35 17.11 -0.62 25.44
CA ASN A 35 18.34 0.14 25.57
C ASN A 35 18.23 1.23 26.65
N GLU A 36 17.07 1.84 26.84
CA GLU A 36 16.84 2.77 27.95
C GLU A 36 16.92 2.09 29.32
N ILE A 37 16.24 0.95 29.49
CA ILE A 37 16.31 0.20 30.75
C ILE A 37 17.78 -0.13 31.08
N ILE A 38 18.55 -0.60 30.10
CA ILE A 38 19.97 -0.90 30.27
C ILE A 38 20.77 0.36 30.64
N SER A 39 20.49 1.48 29.97
CA SER A 39 21.13 2.77 30.24
C SER A 39 20.87 3.22 31.68
N TYR A 40 19.60 3.28 32.10
CA TYR A 40 19.24 3.71 33.45
C TYR A 40 19.73 2.75 34.54
N LEU A 41 19.76 1.43 34.30
CA LEU A 41 20.32 0.47 35.25
C LEU A 41 21.83 0.66 35.42
N ARG A 42 22.54 0.98 34.35
CA ARG A 42 23.97 1.31 34.44
C ARG A 42 24.21 2.61 35.18
N GLU A 43 23.38 3.60 34.93
CA GLU A 43 23.43 4.85 35.67
C GLU A 43 23.15 4.64 37.16
N LEU A 44 22.15 3.82 37.50
CA LEU A 44 21.85 3.43 38.88
C LEU A 44 23.03 2.73 39.54
N LYS A 45 23.78 1.92 38.79
CA LYS A 45 25.03 1.31 39.25
C LYS A 45 26.16 2.32 39.42
N LEU A 46 26.31 3.30 38.53
CA LEU A 46 27.33 4.35 38.72
C LEU A 46 27.03 5.19 39.97
N VAL A 47 25.75 5.43 40.25
CA VAL A 47 25.27 6.04 41.50
C VAL A 47 25.59 5.17 42.71
N SER A 48 25.39 3.83 42.63
CA SER A 48 25.73 2.91 43.72
C SER A 48 27.21 2.91 44.08
N GLN A 49 28.07 3.17 43.09
CA GLN A 49 29.51 3.26 43.27
C GLN A 49 30.00 4.63 43.78
N GLY A 50 29.10 5.60 43.99
CA GLY A 50 29.47 6.97 44.35
C GLY A 50 30.27 7.68 43.24
N ILE A 51 30.25 7.14 42.02
CA ILE A 51 30.90 7.75 40.86
C ILE A 51 30.06 8.94 40.39
N ARG A 52 28.76 8.93 40.67
CA ARG A 52 27.78 9.86 40.11
C ARG A 52 26.89 10.48 41.20
N ILE A 53 26.69 11.80 41.13
CA ILE A 53 25.53 12.49 41.73
C ILE A 53 24.81 13.15 40.55
N PRO A 54 23.81 12.47 39.97
CA PRO A 54 23.05 13.05 38.88
C PRO A 54 22.37 14.38 39.26
N GLN A 55 22.08 15.20 38.26
CA GLN A 55 21.23 16.39 38.42
C GLN A 55 19.84 16.10 37.82
N TYR A 56 19.26 14.92 38.09
CA TYR A 56 17.99 14.56 37.45
C TYR A 56 16.79 15.39 37.95
N SER A 57 16.95 16.12 39.06
CA SER A 57 16.00 17.15 39.46
C SER A 57 16.50 18.56 39.05
N LEU A 58 15.93 19.09 37.96
CA LEU A 58 16.00 20.53 37.64
C LEU A 58 15.05 21.37 38.51
N LYS A 59 14.18 20.72 39.30
CA LYS A 59 13.43 21.39 40.38
C LYS A 59 14.41 21.85 41.44
N GLN A 60 14.68 23.15 41.45
CA GLN A 60 15.66 23.91 42.25
C GLN A 60 15.64 23.75 43.78
N GLN A 61 15.05 22.72 44.39
CA GLN A 61 14.94 22.62 45.86
C GLN A 61 15.07 21.21 46.45
N ILE A 62 15.36 20.17 45.67
CA ILE A 62 15.64 18.84 46.24
C ILE A 62 17.12 18.77 46.58
N GLU A 63 17.45 18.46 47.84
CA GLU A 63 18.83 18.24 48.27
C GLU A 63 19.50 17.19 47.35
N LYS A 64 20.60 17.57 46.72
CA LYS A 64 21.40 16.72 45.83
C LYS A 64 21.98 15.56 46.64
N ASN A 65 21.23 14.47 46.73
CA ASN A 65 21.61 13.27 47.47
C ASN A 65 21.40 12.03 46.59
N ILE A 66 22.28 11.04 46.77
CA ILE A 66 22.28 9.72 46.12
C ILE A 66 20.90 9.07 46.18
N ASP A 67 20.18 9.22 47.29
CA ASP A 67 18.84 8.65 47.49
C ASP A 67 17.79 9.29 46.57
N SER A 68 17.87 10.61 46.34
CA SER A 68 16.95 11.34 45.47
C SER A 68 17.13 10.98 43.99
N ASP A 69 18.39 10.80 43.57
CA ASP A 69 18.73 10.41 42.20
C ASP A 69 18.39 8.95 41.93
N SER A 70 18.68 8.07 42.90
CA SER A 70 18.24 6.67 42.85
C SER A 70 16.74 6.55 42.69
N LYS A 71 15.97 7.31 43.48
CA LYS A 71 14.51 7.32 43.37
C LYS A 71 14.06 7.76 41.97
N THR A 72 14.64 8.84 41.45
CA THR A 72 14.30 9.36 40.11
C THR A 72 14.65 8.35 39.00
N LEU A 73 15.82 7.72 39.06
CA LEU A 73 16.23 6.68 38.13
C LEU A 73 15.32 5.46 38.21
N LYS A 74 14.94 5.02 39.42
CA LYS A 74 13.98 3.92 39.63
C LYS A 74 12.61 4.23 39.03
N GLU A 75 12.12 5.47 39.16
CA GLU A 75 10.88 5.92 38.52
C GLU A 75 11.01 5.92 36.97
N MET A 76 12.14 6.37 36.43
CA MET A 76 12.41 6.30 34.98
C MET A 76 12.46 4.86 34.46
N ILE A 77 13.15 3.96 35.16
CA ILE A 77 13.20 2.53 34.81
C ILE A 77 11.78 1.94 34.85
N GLN A 78 11.00 2.24 35.90
CA GLN A 78 9.63 1.75 36.03
C GLN A 78 8.75 2.23 34.87
N ASN A 79 8.89 3.49 34.44
CA ASN A 79 8.17 4.03 33.29
C ASN A 79 8.57 3.31 31.99
N SER A 80 9.86 3.09 31.74
CA SER A 80 10.32 2.34 30.57
C SER A 80 9.88 0.87 30.60
N ILE A 81 9.80 0.23 31.77
CA ILE A 81 9.23 -1.12 31.90
C ILE A 81 7.74 -1.14 31.57
N ASN A 82 6.96 -0.19 32.10
CA ASN A 82 5.53 -0.09 31.80
C ASN A 82 5.30 0.10 30.30
N GLN A 83 6.10 0.95 29.64
CA GLN A 83 6.06 1.13 28.18
C GLN A 83 6.40 -0.17 27.46
N LEU A 84 7.47 -0.85 27.85
CA LEU A 84 7.89 -2.12 27.25
C LEU A 84 6.80 -3.20 27.37
N LYS A 85 6.12 -3.28 28.52
CA LYS A 85 5.01 -4.20 28.73
C LYS A 85 3.85 -3.93 27.77
N ILE A 86 3.43 -2.66 27.65
CA ILE A 86 2.36 -2.25 26.73
C ILE A 86 2.73 -2.57 25.29
N LEU A 87 3.98 -2.30 24.88
CA LEU A 87 4.47 -2.61 23.54
C LEU A 87 4.47 -4.12 23.26
N ASN A 88 4.91 -4.93 24.23
CA ASN A 88 4.92 -6.38 24.10
C ASN A 88 3.51 -6.95 23.96
N GLU A 89 2.55 -6.46 24.76
CA GLU A 89 1.13 -6.83 24.64
C GLU A 89 0.55 -6.45 23.27
N LYS A 90 0.83 -5.23 22.78
CA LYS A 90 0.42 -4.78 21.44
C LYS A 90 1.00 -5.66 20.33
N LEU A 91 2.28 -6.03 20.43
CA LEU A 91 2.95 -6.89 19.46
C LEU A 91 2.36 -8.31 19.45
N ILE A 92 2.07 -8.89 20.62
CA ILE A 92 1.42 -10.20 20.74
C ILE A 92 0.01 -10.19 20.14
N ASN A 93 -0.73 -9.08 20.28
CA ASN A 93 -2.07 -8.95 19.70
C ASN A 93 -2.03 -8.79 18.16
N LEU A 94 -0.99 -8.14 17.64
CA LEU A 94 -0.85 -7.86 16.19
C LEU A 94 -0.12 -8.97 15.42
N SER A 95 0.63 -9.83 16.10
CA SER A 95 1.46 -10.84 15.45
C SER A 95 1.46 -12.16 16.20
N SER A 96 1.52 -13.26 15.44
CA SER A 96 1.87 -14.55 16.02
C SER A 96 3.20 -14.44 16.76
N PRO A 97 3.35 -15.08 17.94
CA PRO A 97 4.57 -15.00 18.73
C PRO A 97 5.77 -15.37 17.85
N SER A 98 6.75 -14.47 17.74
CA SER A 98 7.92 -14.69 16.90
C SER A 98 8.66 -15.94 17.35
N GLU A 99 9.00 -16.82 16.41
CA GLU A 99 9.71 -18.07 16.70
C GLU A 99 11.23 -17.89 16.84
N LYS A 100 11.72 -16.64 16.74
CA LYS A 100 13.15 -16.35 16.84
C LYS A 100 13.68 -16.71 18.23
N VAL A 101 14.76 -17.50 18.21
CA VAL A 101 15.44 -18.00 19.40
C VAL A 101 16.66 -17.14 19.68
N ILE A 102 16.88 -16.85 20.95
CA ILE A 102 17.98 -16.06 21.48
C ILE A 102 18.80 -16.96 22.40
N ASN A 103 20.11 -16.89 22.25
CA ASN A 103 21.06 -17.53 23.15
C ASN A 103 21.28 -16.58 24.34
N ILE A 104 21.03 -17.05 25.55
CA ILE A 104 21.16 -16.24 26.77
C ILE A 104 22.15 -16.88 27.76
N LYS A 105 22.80 -16.03 28.54
CA LYS A 105 23.62 -16.40 29.70
C LYS A 105 23.01 -15.86 30.98
N TYR A 106 22.87 -16.70 32.00
CA TYR A 106 22.31 -16.25 33.27
C TYR A 106 23.34 -15.56 34.14
N ASN A 107 24.55 -16.12 34.21
CA ASN A 107 25.66 -15.57 34.99
C ASN A 107 26.92 -15.39 34.12
N GLU A 108 27.87 -14.61 34.63
CA GLU A 108 29.15 -14.40 33.96
C GLU A 108 30.00 -15.67 33.90
N GLU A 109 29.93 -16.49 34.95
CA GLU A 109 30.69 -17.74 35.09
C GLU A 109 30.08 -18.90 34.29
N ASP A 110 28.84 -18.75 33.79
CA ASP A 110 28.18 -19.78 33.01
C ASP A 110 28.82 -19.90 31.61
N THR A 111 29.36 -21.09 31.33
CA THR A 111 29.87 -21.44 29.99
C THR A 111 28.75 -21.82 29.02
N ASN A 112 27.60 -22.26 29.55
CA ASN A 112 26.47 -22.73 28.76
C ASN A 112 25.55 -21.58 28.33
N PHE A 113 25.11 -21.61 27.08
CA PHE A 113 24.05 -20.75 26.58
C PHE A 113 22.71 -21.50 26.63
N TYR A 114 21.64 -20.78 26.97
CA TYR A 114 20.27 -21.30 26.96
C TYR A 114 19.49 -20.66 25.81
N ASN A 115 18.73 -21.48 25.11
CA ASN A 115 17.97 -21.06 23.94
C ASN A 115 16.54 -20.71 24.37
N LEU A 116 16.16 -19.45 24.25
CA LEU A 116 14.82 -18.97 24.63
C LEU A 116 14.18 -18.15 23.50
N ASN A 117 12.85 -18.13 23.45
CA ASN A 117 12.12 -17.24 22.55
C ASN A 117 12.34 -15.77 22.96
N ILE A 118 12.45 -14.85 21.99
CA ILE A 118 12.54 -13.41 22.26
C ILE A 118 11.47 -12.87 23.20
N ASN A 119 10.23 -13.37 23.13
CA ASN A 119 9.17 -12.92 24.03
C ASN A 119 9.42 -13.35 25.47
N SER A 120 9.89 -14.58 25.70
CA SER A 120 10.24 -15.03 27.04
C SER A 120 11.48 -14.33 27.58
N VAL A 121 12.47 -14.00 26.72
CA VAL A 121 13.60 -13.17 27.14
C VAL A 121 13.14 -11.75 27.50
N THR A 122 12.20 -11.18 26.74
CA THR A 122 11.62 -9.86 27.05
C THR A 122 10.93 -9.86 28.41
N GLU A 123 10.14 -10.89 28.71
CA GLU A 123 9.50 -11.06 30.03
C GLU A 123 10.51 -11.25 31.17
N GLN A 124 11.61 -11.97 30.92
CA GLN A 124 12.69 -12.11 31.89
C GLN A 124 13.43 -10.80 32.14
N ILE A 125 13.67 -9.99 31.11
CA ILE A 125 14.25 -8.65 31.25
C ILE A 125 13.32 -7.79 32.11
N ILE A 126 12.02 -7.79 31.84
CA ILE A 126 11.01 -7.05 32.63
C ILE A 126 11.02 -7.50 34.09
N SER A 127 10.95 -8.81 34.34
CA SER A 127 10.91 -9.39 35.68
C SER A 127 12.17 -9.07 36.49
N ARG A 128 13.35 -9.24 35.89
CA ARG A 128 14.63 -8.92 36.54
C ARG A 128 14.83 -7.42 36.73
N ALA A 129 14.32 -6.59 35.83
CA ALA A 129 14.40 -5.14 36.00
C ALA A 129 13.52 -4.67 37.18
N HIS A 130 12.34 -5.27 37.38
CA HIS A 130 11.53 -5.03 38.58
C HIS A 130 12.24 -5.48 39.86
N SER A 131 12.88 -6.66 39.85
CA SER A 131 13.72 -7.14 40.97
C SER A 131 14.77 -6.11 41.36
N LEU A 132 15.52 -5.57 40.38
CA LEU A 132 16.57 -4.57 40.61
C LEU A 132 16.03 -3.24 41.17
N ILE A 133 14.87 -2.78 40.70
CA ILE A 133 14.26 -1.54 41.21
C ILE A 133 13.90 -1.67 42.71
N GLN A 134 13.44 -2.86 43.12
CA GLN A 134 13.03 -3.11 44.50
C GLN A 134 14.19 -3.27 45.47
N GLN A 135 15.39 -3.58 44.96
CA GLN A 135 16.58 -3.77 45.78
C GLN A 135 17.20 -2.44 46.26
N GLU A 136 17.94 -2.51 47.37
CA GLU A 136 18.74 -1.38 47.83
C GLU A 136 19.92 -1.15 46.89
N ILE A 137 20.29 0.12 46.71
CA ILE A 137 21.29 0.58 45.74
C ILE A 137 22.63 -0.13 45.91
N GLN A 138 23.02 -0.42 47.16
CA GLN A 138 24.31 -1.02 47.52
C GLN A 138 24.48 -2.45 46.99
N PHE A 139 23.38 -3.17 46.73
CA PHE A 139 23.41 -4.54 46.22
C PHE A 139 23.50 -4.62 44.69
N ILE A 140 23.34 -3.49 43.99
CA ILE A 140 23.39 -3.44 42.52
C ILE A 140 24.85 -3.43 42.06
N GLN A 141 25.39 -4.63 41.80
CA GLN A 141 26.78 -4.87 41.41
C GLN A 141 26.91 -5.59 40.06
N ASN A 142 28.09 -5.50 39.42
CA ASN A 142 28.35 -6.19 38.14
C ASN A 142 28.21 -7.71 38.24
N SER A 143 28.54 -8.29 39.40
CA SER A 143 28.47 -9.73 39.67
C SER A 143 27.05 -10.22 39.94
N GLN A 144 26.08 -9.31 40.11
CA GLN A 144 24.71 -9.69 40.39
C GLN A 144 24.05 -10.27 39.13
N ASN A 145 23.47 -11.46 39.27
CA ASN A 145 22.86 -12.21 38.16
C ASN A 145 21.78 -11.42 37.41
N ASP A 146 20.93 -10.66 38.09
CA ASP A 146 19.87 -9.87 37.45
C ASP A 146 20.44 -8.73 36.61
N TYR A 147 21.39 -7.98 37.15
CA TYR A 147 22.06 -6.89 36.45
C TYR A 147 22.90 -7.41 35.28
N TYR A 148 23.67 -8.48 35.49
CA TYR A 148 24.45 -9.12 34.44
C TYR A 148 23.55 -9.60 33.30
N PHE A 149 22.46 -10.30 33.62
CA PHE A 149 21.54 -10.81 32.61
C PHE A 149 21.00 -9.71 31.70
N ILE A 150 20.53 -8.59 32.27
CA ILE A 150 19.97 -7.49 31.49
C ILE A 150 21.06 -6.78 30.68
N SER A 151 22.19 -6.45 31.31
CA SER A 151 23.26 -5.69 30.67
C SER A 151 24.04 -6.49 29.62
N PHE A 152 24.29 -7.78 29.85
CA PHE A 152 24.99 -8.66 28.92
C PHE A 152 24.09 -9.12 27.79
N ASN A 153 22.98 -9.81 28.09
CA ASN A 153 22.13 -10.37 27.03
C ASN A 153 21.43 -9.27 26.24
N GLY A 154 21.00 -8.20 26.92
CA GLY A 154 20.31 -7.07 26.30
C GLY A 154 21.11 -6.38 25.21
N LEU A 155 22.43 -6.26 25.36
CA LEU A 155 23.32 -5.59 24.38
C LEU A 155 24.04 -6.54 23.41
N ASN A 156 23.84 -7.84 23.55
CA ASN A 156 24.44 -8.85 22.68
C ASN A 156 23.34 -9.55 21.88
N ASP A 157 23.17 -10.86 22.06
CA ASP A 157 22.26 -11.69 21.28
C ASP A 157 20.83 -11.13 21.20
N TYR A 158 20.32 -10.50 22.27
CA TYR A 158 18.98 -9.93 22.26
C TYR A 158 18.84 -8.75 21.28
N SER A 159 19.75 -7.77 21.36
CA SER A 159 19.73 -6.60 20.47
C SER A 159 19.98 -6.99 19.02
N VAL A 160 20.88 -7.96 18.78
CA VAL A 160 21.16 -8.46 17.42
C VAL A 160 19.90 -9.08 16.81
N VAL A 161 19.26 -10.01 17.51
CA VAL A 161 18.04 -10.67 17.01
C VAL A 161 16.90 -9.67 16.82
N LEU A 162 16.78 -8.66 17.68
CA LEU A 162 15.74 -7.64 17.54
C LEU A 162 15.97 -6.75 16.31
N LEU A 163 17.22 -6.36 16.03
CA LEU A 163 17.58 -5.65 14.80
C LEU A 163 17.29 -6.49 13.56
N ASP A 164 17.58 -7.80 13.59
CA ASP A 164 17.26 -8.72 12.49
C ASP A 164 15.75 -8.81 12.25
N ILE A 165 14.93 -8.85 13.30
CA ILE A 165 13.46 -8.84 13.19
C ILE A 165 12.96 -7.54 12.55
N ILE A 166 13.50 -6.39 12.97
CA ILE A 166 13.13 -5.09 12.39
C ILE A 166 13.50 -5.05 10.90
N GLN A 167 14.70 -5.51 10.55
CA GLN A 167 15.15 -5.58 9.17
C GLN A 167 14.29 -6.54 8.33
N GLU A 168 13.96 -7.72 8.85
CA GLU A 168 13.08 -8.70 8.18
C GLU A 168 11.70 -8.09 7.89
N LYS A 169 11.08 -7.42 8.88
CA LYS A 169 9.78 -6.75 8.70
C LYS A 169 9.86 -5.62 7.66
N ASN A 170 10.95 -4.83 7.67
CA ASN A 170 11.18 -3.80 6.65
C ASN A 170 11.36 -4.39 5.24
N THR A 171 12.07 -5.52 5.12
CA THR A 171 12.19 -6.20 3.82
C THR A 171 10.84 -6.73 3.34
N ASN A 172 10.01 -7.26 4.24
CA ASN A 172 8.67 -7.73 3.93
C ASN A 172 7.76 -6.60 3.43
N LEU A 173 7.83 -5.41 4.06
CA LEU A 173 7.12 -4.20 3.61
C LEU A 173 7.48 -3.84 2.15
N ASN A 174 8.76 -3.85 1.80
CA ASN A 174 9.22 -3.60 0.43
C ASN A 174 8.74 -4.67 -0.55
N THR A 175 8.86 -5.95 -0.18
CA THR A 175 8.38 -7.04 -1.05
C THR A 175 6.87 -6.99 -1.27
N ASN A 176 6.10 -6.53 -0.28
CA ASN A 176 4.65 -6.36 -0.42
C ASN A 176 4.32 -5.24 -1.41
N LEU A 177 5.05 -4.11 -1.37
CA LEU A 177 4.89 -3.01 -2.34
C LEU A 177 5.21 -3.47 -3.77
N ASP A 178 6.32 -4.21 -3.94
CA ASP A 178 6.68 -4.79 -5.23
C ASP A 178 5.62 -5.78 -5.72
N PHE A 179 5.12 -6.65 -4.84
CA PHE A 179 4.04 -7.57 -5.15
C PHE A 179 2.77 -6.86 -5.62
N MET A 180 2.39 -5.74 -4.98
CA MET A 180 1.24 -4.93 -5.42
C MET A 180 1.43 -4.39 -6.84
N LEU A 181 2.63 -3.92 -7.19
CA LEU A 181 2.95 -3.47 -8.56
C LEU A 181 2.82 -4.61 -9.58
N TYR A 182 3.36 -5.79 -9.29
CA TYR A 182 3.23 -6.96 -10.17
C TYR A 182 1.77 -7.42 -10.32
N PHE A 183 1.03 -7.42 -9.21
CA PHE A 183 -0.38 -7.79 -9.21
C PHE A 183 -1.21 -6.86 -10.10
N GLN A 184 -0.95 -5.55 -10.07
CA GLN A 184 -1.57 -4.57 -10.94
C GLN A 184 -1.33 -4.84 -12.43
N ILE A 185 -0.08 -5.14 -12.80
CA ILE A 185 0.26 -5.50 -14.19
C ILE A 185 -0.54 -6.73 -14.63
N ASN A 186 -0.65 -7.74 -13.77
CA ASN A 186 -1.43 -8.94 -14.05
C ASN A 186 -2.92 -8.63 -14.25
N ILE A 187 -3.51 -7.75 -13.45
CA ILE A 187 -4.91 -7.32 -13.62
C ILE A 187 -5.13 -6.66 -14.97
N ILE A 188 -4.23 -5.77 -15.40
CA ILE A 188 -4.33 -5.11 -16.71
C ILE A 188 -4.30 -6.16 -17.83
N ILE A 189 -3.35 -7.10 -17.78
CA ILE A 189 -3.23 -8.16 -18.79
C ILE A 189 -4.50 -9.00 -18.84
N ILE A 190 -5.03 -9.40 -17.68
CA ILE A 190 -6.29 -10.15 -17.58
C ILE A 190 -7.46 -9.33 -18.15
N ALA A 191 -7.53 -8.04 -17.85
CA ALA A 191 -8.56 -7.14 -18.39
C ALA A 191 -8.49 -7.07 -19.92
N PHE A 192 -7.31 -6.88 -20.51
CA PHE A 192 -7.11 -6.90 -21.96
C PHE A 192 -7.53 -8.23 -22.59
N VAL A 193 -7.11 -9.36 -22.02
CA VAL A 193 -7.45 -10.70 -22.53
C VAL A 193 -8.97 -10.92 -22.49
N LEU A 194 -9.62 -10.56 -21.38
CA LEU A 194 -11.08 -10.67 -21.24
C LEU A 194 -11.82 -9.77 -22.24
N MET A 195 -11.35 -8.54 -22.47
CA MET A 195 -11.96 -7.62 -23.42
C MET A 195 -11.82 -8.09 -24.87
N ILE A 196 -10.64 -8.60 -25.26
CA ILE A 196 -10.42 -9.21 -26.57
C ILE A 196 -11.34 -10.42 -26.76
N PHE A 197 -11.41 -11.31 -25.77
CA PHE A 197 -12.27 -12.49 -25.81
C PHE A 197 -13.75 -12.11 -25.94
N PHE A 198 -14.21 -11.13 -25.16
CA PHE A 198 -15.57 -10.61 -25.24
C PHE A 198 -15.87 -9.99 -26.62
N SER A 199 -14.93 -9.21 -27.16
CA SER A 199 -15.05 -8.61 -28.50
C SER A 199 -15.17 -9.68 -29.60
N ILE A 200 -14.40 -10.77 -29.53
CA ILE A 200 -14.48 -11.89 -30.47
C ILE A 200 -15.85 -12.58 -30.39
N ILE A 201 -16.34 -12.90 -29.18
CA ILE A 201 -17.66 -13.52 -28.99
C ILE A 201 -18.77 -12.63 -29.54
N LEU A 202 -18.74 -11.34 -29.18
CA LEU A 202 -19.76 -10.39 -29.61
C LEU A 202 -19.75 -10.24 -31.14
N SER A 203 -18.57 -10.16 -31.75
CA SER A 203 -18.41 -10.12 -33.21
C SER A 203 -18.95 -11.39 -33.88
N PHE A 204 -18.72 -12.56 -33.29
CA PHE A 204 -19.25 -13.83 -33.79
C PHE A 204 -20.79 -13.87 -33.74
N LEU A 205 -21.39 -13.51 -32.60
CA LEU A 205 -22.85 -13.47 -32.43
C LEU A 205 -23.51 -12.49 -33.42
N ILE A 206 -22.95 -11.29 -33.55
CA ILE A 206 -23.44 -10.30 -34.50
C ILE A 206 -23.25 -10.79 -35.94
N GLY A 207 -22.10 -11.39 -36.26
CA GLY A 207 -21.83 -12.01 -37.55
C GLY A 207 -22.87 -13.06 -37.94
N GLN A 208 -23.26 -13.92 -37.00
CA GLN A 208 -24.33 -14.90 -37.23
C GLN A 208 -25.66 -14.22 -37.53
N THR A 209 -26.07 -13.22 -36.74
CA THR A 209 -27.35 -12.52 -36.99
C THR A 209 -27.39 -11.86 -38.38
N ILE A 210 -26.27 -11.30 -38.83
CA ILE A 210 -26.15 -10.68 -40.15
C ILE A 210 -26.18 -11.74 -41.27
N GLN A 211 -25.48 -12.87 -41.11
CA GLN A 211 -25.54 -13.97 -42.07
C GLN A 211 -26.96 -14.53 -42.20
N THR A 212 -27.68 -14.69 -41.09
CA THR A 212 -29.09 -15.11 -41.10
C THR A 212 -29.95 -14.10 -41.87
N LYS A 213 -29.77 -12.79 -41.64
CA LYS A 213 -30.45 -11.73 -42.41
C LYS A 213 -30.14 -11.80 -43.91
N GLN A 214 -28.88 -11.96 -44.29
CA GLN A 214 -28.47 -12.09 -45.70
C GLN A 214 -29.05 -13.34 -46.36
N THR A 215 -29.12 -14.45 -45.61
CA THR A 215 -29.68 -15.71 -46.11
C THR A 215 -31.18 -15.57 -46.33
N ILE A 216 -31.90 -14.96 -45.38
CA ILE A 216 -33.33 -14.66 -45.53
C ILE A 216 -33.52 -13.74 -46.74
N LEU A 217 -32.80 -12.63 -46.85
CA LEU A 217 -32.92 -11.72 -48.00
C LEU A 217 -32.66 -12.42 -49.35
N ARG A 218 -31.69 -13.33 -49.42
CA ARG A 218 -31.40 -14.12 -50.62
C ARG A 218 -32.56 -15.02 -51.01
N ILE A 219 -33.22 -15.64 -50.04
CA ILE A 219 -34.38 -16.50 -50.26
C ILE A 219 -35.56 -15.71 -50.85
N PHE A 220 -35.76 -14.46 -50.41
CA PHE A 220 -36.79 -13.58 -50.98
C PHE A 220 -36.50 -13.18 -52.42
N LEU A 221 -35.22 -13.05 -52.80
CA LEU A 221 -34.81 -12.73 -54.17
C LEU A 221 -34.87 -13.92 -55.13
N GLU A 222 -35.03 -15.14 -54.60
CA GLU A 222 -35.20 -16.37 -55.39
C GLU A 222 -36.69 -16.66 -55.71
N ILE A 223 -37.62 -15.86 -55.19
CA ILE A 223 -39.03 -15.87 -55.63
C ILE A 223 -39.07 -15.28 -57.06
N GLU A 224 -39.67 -16.00 -58.01
CA GLU A 224 -39.80 -15.54 -59.39
C GLU A 224 -40.56 -14.20 -59.45
N ASP A 225 -40.13 -13.28 -60.33
CA ASP A 225 -40.76 -11.94 -60.47
C ASP A 225 -42.28 -12.04 -60.74
N LYS A 226 -42.74 -13.12 -61.39
CA LYS A 226 -44.16 -13.37 -61.68
C LYS A 226 -44.97 -13.70 -60.41
N THR A 227 -44.43 -14.51 -59.51
CA THR A 227 -45.08 -14.81 -58.22
C THR A 227 -44.97 -13.63 -57.27
N ALA A 228 -43.88 -12.85 -57.31
CA ALA A 228 -43.77 -11.61 -56.55
C ALA A 228 -44.80 -10.56 -57.00
N GLN A 229 -45.01 -10.38 -58.31
CA GLN A 229 -46.06 -9.50 -58.84
C GLN A 229 -47.47 -10.00 -58.51
N TYR A 230 -47.71 -11.31 -58.58
CA TYR A 230 -48.98 -11.92 -58.15
C TYR A 230 -49.26 -11.68 -56.66
N LEU A 231 -48.26 -11.88 -55.80
CA LEU A 231 -48.38 -11.62 -54.35
C LEU A 231 -48.54 -10.14 -54.04
N TYR A 232 -47.82 -9.26 -54.75
CA TYR A 232 -47.98 -7.81 -54.61
C TYR A 232 -49.37 -7.36 -55.01
N ASN A 233 -49.89 -7.84 -56.14
CA ASN A 233 -51.25 -7.54 -56.59
C ASN A 233 -52.30 -8.09 -55.60
N ASN A 234 -52.09 -9.29 -55.04
CA ASN A 234 -52.99 -9.83 -54.02
C ASN A 234 -52.91 -9.05 -52.70
N CYS A 235 -51.73 -8.60 -52.27
CA CYS A 235 -51.60 -7.74 -51.10
C CYS A 235 -52.20 -6.35 -51.34
N GLN A 236 -52.06 -5.79 -52.54
CA GLN A 236 -52.66 -4.51 -52.91
C GLN A 236 -54.20 -4.64 -52.98
N ASN A 237 -54.71 -5.74 -53.52
CA ASN A 237 -56.14 -6.05 -53.54
C ASN A 237 -56.69 -6.30 -52.13
N PHE A 238 -55.93 -6.97 -51.26
CA PHE A 238 -56.29 -7.17 -49.86
C PHE A 238 -56.28 -5.85 -49.07
N ILE A 239 -55.28 -4.98 -49.27
CA ILE A 239 -55.25 -3.63 -48.67
C ILE A 239 -56.41 -2.78 -49.21
N ALA A 240 -56.71 -2.88 -50.50
CA ALA A 240 -57.86 -2.20 -51.09
C ALA A 240 -59.18 -2.70 -50.49
N GLN A 241 -59.31 -4.01 -50.25
CA GLN A 241 -60.48 -4.61 -49.60
C GLN A 241 -60.59 -4.23 -48.12
N VAL A 242 -59.50 -4.26 -47.36
CA VAL A 242 -59.49 -3.87 -45.94
C VAL A 242 -59.73 -2.37 -45.75
N ASN A 243 -59.27 -1.53 -46.68
CA ASN A 243 -59.62 -0.10 -46.70
C ASN A 243 -61.02 0.17 -47.27
N GLN A 244 -61.69 -0.83 -47.85
CA GLN A 244 -63.07 -0.77 -48.34
C GLN A 244 -64.08 -1.27 -47.30
N GLU A 245 -63.65 -2.00 -46.27
CA GLU A 245 -64.53 -2.49 -45.18
C GLU A 245 -65.00 -1.40 -44.21
N ASP A 246 -64.55 -0.14 -44.37
CA ASP A 246 -65.08 1.01 -43.63
C ASP A 246 -66.13 1.82 -44.42
N ASP A 247 -66.39 1.48 -45.69
CA ASP A 247 -67.44 2.09 -46.53
C ASP A 247 -68.28 0.98 -47.19
N ASP A 248 -69.11 0.29 -46.39
CA ASP A 248 -70.21 -0.54 -46.89
C ASP A 248 -71.22 0.34 -47.66
N ASP A 249 -71.21 0.22 -48.99
CA ASP A 249 -72.39 -0.15 -49.81
C ASP A 249 -72.20 0.27 -51.27
N ALA A 250 -71.85 -0.69 -52.15
CA ALA A 250 -72.55 -0.96 -53.42
C ALA A 250 -71.68 -1.71 -54.45
N ASN A 251 -72.32 -2.76 -55.00
CA ASN A 251 -72.05 -3.44 -56.27
C ASN A 251 -71.05 -4.61 -56.29
N SER A 252 -71.61 -5.76 -55.92
CA SER A 252 -71.42 -7.04 -56.60
C SER A 252 -71.71 -6.92 -58.12
N ASP A 253 -70.67 -7.00 -58.95
CA ASP A 253 -70.65 -7.69 -60.26
C ASP A 253 -69.38 -7.31 -61.03
N SER A 254 -68.35 -8.16 -60.96
CA SER A 254 -67.29 -8.19 -61.98
C SER A 254 -66.78 -9.62 -62.13
N TYR A 255 -67.63 -10.46 -62.70
CA TYR A 255 -67.21 -11.70 -63.35
C TYR A 255 -66.31 -11.39 -64.56
N LEU A 256 -65.24 -12.18 -64.68
CA LEU A 256 -64.57 -12.60 -65.92
C LEU A 256 -64.31 -11.53 -67.01
N PHE A 257 -63.05 -11.12 -67.12
CA PHE A 257 -62.40 -10.96 -68.42
C PHE A 257 -61.12 -11.80 -68.44
N ILE A 258 -61.30 -13.07 -68.80
CA ILE A 258 -60.29 -13.85 -69.51
C ILE A 258 -60.70 -13.77 -70.97
N ASP A 259 -59.98 -12.98 -71.76
CA ASP A 259 -59.81 -13.15 -73.20
C ASP A 259 -58.32 -12.86 -73.45
N GLU A 260 -57.49 -13.90 -73.47
CA GLU A 260 -57.07 -14.65 -74.66
C GLU A 260 -56.18 -13.84 -75.63
N LYS A 261 -54.88 -14.11 -75.49
CA LYS A 261 -53.92 -14.40 -76.57
C LYS A 261 -54.08 -13.58 -77.86
N GLN A 262 -53.21 -12.59 -78.01
CA GLN A 262 -52.46 -12.40 -79.27
C GLN A 262 -51.18 -11.60 -78.99
N ASP A 263 -50.05 -12.23 -79.31
CA ASP A 263 -48.81 -11.63 -79.77
C ASP A 263 -48.26 -10.39 -79.04
N PHE A 264 -47.48 -10.65 -77.98
CA PHE A 264 -46.31 -9.83 -77.67
C PHE A 264 -45.05 -10.71 -77.60
N ASN A 265 -44.84 -11.50 -78.67
CA ASN A 265 -43.50 -11.77 -79.17
C ASN A 265 -43.04 -10.53 -79.98
N GLN A 266 -42.77 -9.44 -79.28
CA GLN A 266 -41.83 -8.44 -79.78
C GLN A 266 -40.71 -8.33 -78.75
N GLN A 267 -39.63 -9.01 -79.13
CA GLN A 267 -38.28 -8.75 -78.69
C GLN A 267 -37.98 -7.24 -78.80
N GLN A 268 -38.31 -6.48 -77.76
CA GLN A 268 -37.42 -5.41 -77.34
C GLN A 268 -36.39 -6.05 -76.41
N GLU A 269 -35.42 -6.71 -77.05
CA GLU A 269 -34.09 -6.83 -76.47
C GLU A 269 -33.61 -5.41 -76.17
N SER A 270 -33.83 -4.95 -74.94
CA SER A 270 -33.03 -3.88 -74.37
C SER A 270 -31.56 -4.37 -74.39
N ILE A 271 -30.85 -3.96 -75.44
CA ILE A 271 -29.41 -4.18 -75.67
C ILE A 271 -28.55 -3.58 -74.53
N PHE A 272 -29.15 -2.77 -73.66
CA PHE A 272 -28.66 -2.62 -72.29
C PHE A 272 -29.23 -3.73 -71.42
N GLY A 273 -28.57 -4.91 -71.48
CA GLY A 273 -28.81 -5.98 -70.54
C GLY A 273 -28.91 -5.38 -69.14
N LYS A 274 -30.09 -5.53 -68.52
CA LYS A 274 -30.34 -5.10 -67.14
C LYS A 274 -29.24 -5.72 -66.29
N LYS A 275 -28.16 -4.97 -66.03
CA LYS A 275 -27.14 -5.36 -65.08
C LYS A 275 -27.90 -5.62 -63.79
N LYS A 276 -28.06 -6.90 -63.43
CA LYS A 276 -28.51 -7.31 -62.09
C LYS A 276 -27.81 -6.36 -61.13
N LYS A 277 -28.55 -5.51 -60.42
CA LYS A 277 -27.98 -4.55 -59.48
C LYS A 277 -27.10 -5.37 -58.54
N LYS A 278 -25.79 -5.33 -58.74
CA LYS A 278 -24.84 -5.99 -57.84
C LYS A 278 -25.06 -5.30 -56.49
N PHE A 279 -25.53 -6.06 -55.51
CA PHE A 279 -25.76 -5.56 -54.16
C PHE A 279 -24.55 -4.72 -53.73
N LYS A 280 -24.80 -3.44 -53.41
CA LYS A 280 -23.79 -2.59 -52.79
C LYS A 280 -23.38 -3.31 -51.50
N ASN A 281 -22.09 -3.61 -51.41
CA ASN A 281 -21.50 -4.49 -50.42
C ASN A 281 -21.87 -4.01 -48.99
N THR A 282 -22.78 -4.71 -48.31
CA THR A 282 -23.18 -4.45 -46.91
C THR A 282 -22.05 -4.67 -45.90
N ARG A 283 -20.86 -5.10 -46.36
CA ARG A 283 -19.64 -5.24 -45.54
C ARG A 283 -19.25 -3.97 -44.79
N TYR A 284 -19.51 -2.78 -45.35
CA TYR A 284 -19.17 -1.52 -44.67
C TYR A 284 -20.01 -1.25 -43.41
N GLU A 285 -21.25 -1.73 -43.37
CA GLU A 285 -22.14 -1.54 -42.22
C GLU A 285 -21.72 -2.42 -41.03
N VAL A 286 -21.31 -3.66 -41.33
CA VAL A 286 -20.75 -4.61 -40.34
C VAL A 286 -19.41 -4.12 -39.79
N PHE A 287 -18.55 -3.62 -40.66
CA PHE A 287 -17.26 -3.05 -40.27
C PHE A 287 -17.42 -1.80 -39.39
N GLY A 288 -18.40 -0.93 -39.71
CA GLY A 288 -18.72 0.23 -38.88
C GLY A 288 -19.24 -0.15 -37.49
N LEU A 289 -19.97 -1.26 -37.36
CA LEU A 289 -20.42 -1.80 -36.08
C LEU A 289 -19.23 -2.32 -35.26
N PHE A 290 -18.35 -3.12 -35.88
CA PHE A 290 -17.13 -3.62 -35.24
C PHE A 290 -16.25 -2.47 -34.71
N ILE A 291 -16.06 -1.41 -35.50
CA ILE A 291 -15.32 -0.22 -35.07
C ILE A 291 -15.95 0.42 -33.81
N LYS A 292 -17.29 0.50 -33.74
CA LYS A 292 -17.98 1.07 -32.56
C LYS A 292 -17.78 0.23 -31.30
N ILE A 293 -17.83 -1.10 -31.42
CA ILE A 293 -17.57 -2.02 -30.30
C ILE A 293 -16.11 -1.90 -29.84
N LEU A 294 -15.19 -1.88 -30.79
CA LEU A 294 -13.76 -1.74 -30.51
C LEU A 294 -13.48 -0.40 -29.81
N PHE A 295 -14.09 0.68 -30.29
CA PHE A 295 -13.98 2.00 -29.65
C PHE A 295 -14.47 1.98 -28.20
N PHE A 296 -15.62 1.34 -27.93
CA PHE A 296 -16.12 1.17 -26.55
C PHE A 296 -15.17 0.31 -25.68
N SER A 297 -14.58 -0.74 -26.24
CA SER A 297 -13.57 -1.56 -25.57
C SER A 297 -12.35 -0.73 -25.16
N ILE A 298 -11.85 0.11 -26.06
CA ILE A 298 -10.73 1.02 -25.79
C ILE A 298 -11.05 1.95 -24.61
N PHE A 299 -12.27 2.49 -24.51
CA PHE A 299 -12.64 3.34 -23.36
C PHE A 299 -12.58 2.61 -22.03
N ILE A 300 -12.99 1.34 -21.99
CA ILE A 300 -12.89 0.51 -20.79
C ILE A 300 -11.41 0.24 -20.46
N GLU A 301 -10.59 -0.04 -21.47
CA GLU A 301 -9.15 -0.28 -21.27
C GLU A 301 -8.40 0.98 -20.80
N ILE A 302 -8.78 2.16 -21.30
CA ILE A 302 -8.23 3.45 -20.85
C ILE A 302 -8.40 3.62 -19.33
N TYR A 303 -9.54 3.20 -18.76
CA TYR A 303 -9.74 3.25 -17.32
C TYR A 303 -8.70 2.42 -16.54
N PHE A 304 -8.44 1.17 -16.98
CA PHE A 304 -7.43 0.32 -16.33
C PHE A 304 -6.01 0.89 -16.51
N ILE A 305 -5.71 1.47 -17.67
CA ILE A 305 -4.43 2.13 -17.92
C ILE A 305 -4.25 3.33 -16.98
N ILE A 306 -5.26 4.19 -16.85
CA ILE A 306 -5.22 5.35 -15.95
C ILE A 306 -5.04 4.90 -14.50
N ASN A 307 -5.84 3.92 -14.04
CA ASN A 307 -5.72 3.39 -12.70
C ASN A 307 -4.32 2.83 -12.41
N TYR A 308 -3.74 2.11 -13.36
CA TYR A 308 -2.38 1.59 -13.22
C TYR A 308 -1.34 2.70 -13.06
N PHE A 309 -1.39 3.74 -13.89
CA PHE A 309 -0.45 4.86 -13.77
C PHE A 309 -0.61 5.61 -12.45
N CYS A 310 -1.86 5.84 -12.03
CA CYS A 310 -2.15 6.43 -10.72
C CYS A 310 -1.61 5.56 -9.58
N GLU A 311 -1.86 4.25 -9.60
CA GLU A 311 -1.42 3.33 -8.54
C GLU A 311 0.10 3.17 -8.51
N LYS A 312 0.75 3.10 -9.67
CA LYS A 312 2.21 3.09 -9.76
C LYS A 312 2.82 4.36 -9.14
N GLN A 313 2.23 5.52 -9.42
CA GLN A 313 2.67 6.77 -8.82
C GLN A 313 2.47 6.76 -7.29
N GLN A 314 1.31 6.28 -6.82
CA GLN A 314 1.01 6.17 -5.38
C GLN A 314 1.97 5.22 -4.66
N LEU A 315 2.24 4.04 -5.22
CA LEU A 315 3.15 3.04 -4.65
C LEU A 315 4.59 3.56 -4.61
N ASN A 316 5.04 4.27 -5.65
CA ASN A 316 6.36 4.93 -5.63
C ASN A 316 6.46 5.98 -4.50
N ILE A 317 5.40 6.75 -4.26
CA ILE A 317 5.36 7.72 -3.16
C ILE A 317 5.45 6.98 -1.81
N ILE A 318 4.67 5.90 -1.63
CA ILE A 318 4.71 5.08 -0.40
C ILE A 318 6.09 4.47 -0.19
N GLN A 319 6.74 3.97 -1.24
CA GLN A 319 8.08 3.40 -1.17
C GLN A 319 9.13 4.45 -0.72
N ASN A 320 9.06 5.66 -1.28
CA ASN A 320 9.98 6.73 -0.88
C ASN A 320 9.75 7.17 0.57
N LEU A 321 8.47 7.29 0.99
CA LEU A 321 8.12 7.56 2.39
C LEU A 321 8.52 6.42 3.32
N HIS A 322 8.46 5.17 2.85
CA HIS A 322 8.88 4.00 3.64
C HIS A 322 10.38 4.03 3.93
N ASN A 323 11.22 4.50 3.00
CA ASN A 323 12.66 4.64 3.25
C ASN A 323 12.93 5.64 4.38
N GLU A 324 12.27 6.80 4.36
CA GLU A 324 12.36 7.79 5.44
C GLU A 324 11.80 7.24 6.76
N PHE A 325 10.67 6.53 6.68
CA PHE A 325 10.07 5.84 7.83
C PHE A 325 11.05 4.87 8.46
N ASN A 326 11.69 4.00 7.68
CA ASN A 326 12.62 2.99 8.19
C ASN A 326 13.79 3.64 8.94
N ILE A 327 14.45 4.63 8.31
CA ILE A 327 15.60 5.30 8.91
C ILE A 327 15.18 6.06 10.18
N THR A 328 14.09 6.81 10.13
CA THR A 328 13.54 7.57 11.26
C THR A 328 13.14 6.67 12.43
N HIS A 329 12.60 5.49 12.16
CA HIS A 329 12.20 4.56 13.20
C HIS A 329 13.42 3.93 13.89
N LEU A 330 14.47 3.62 13.14
CA LEU A 330 15.68 3.02 13.70
C LEU A 330 16.47 3.98 14.60
N THR A 331 16.47 5.28 14.32
CA THR A 331 17.36 6.23 15.01
C THR A 331 17.21 6.25 16.52
N ASP A 332 15.99 6.30 17.06
CA ASP A 332 15.73 6.35 18.51
C ASP A 332 16.48 5.25 19.29
N GLY A 333 16.36 4.00 18.82
CA GLY A 333 17.05 2.87 19.44
C GLY A 333 18.57 2.90 19.27
N TYR A 334 19.07 3.32 18.10
CA TYR A 334 20.51 3.40 17.83
C TYR A 334 21.22 4.44 18.70
N TYR A 335 20.58 5.58 19.01
CA TYR A 335 21.13 6.57 19.93
C TYR A 335 21.37 5.98 21.32
N SER A 336 20.35 5.30 21.87
CA SER A 336 20.44 4.65 23.17
C SER A 336 21.44 3.48 23.16
N LEU A 337 21.52 2.72 22.06
CA LEU A 337 22.48 1.64 21.87
C LEU A 337 23.93 2.17 21.88
N ILE A 338 24.23 3.24 21.14
CA ILE A 338 25.58 3.85 21.10
C ILE A 338 25.98 4.33 22.48
N PHE A 339 25.08 5.02 23.18
CA PHE A 339 25.32 5.49 24.53
C PHE A 339 25.65 4.30 25.46
N ASN A 340 24.88 3.22 25.35
CA ASN A 340 25.19 1.97 26.04
C ASN A 340 26.54 1.38 25.64
N GLY A 341 26.93 1.44 24.38
CA GLY A 341 28.27 1.03 23.95
C GLY A 341 29.36 1.83 24.68
N GLN A 342 29.25 3.15 24.68
CA GLN A 342 30.20 4.04 25.34
C GLN A 342 30.32 3.73 26.84
N ASN A 343 29.19 3.58 27.53
CA ASN A 343 29.17 3.21 28.94
C ASN A 343 29.76 1.81 29.20
N GLN A 344 29.56 0.85 28.30
CA GLN A 344 30.15 -0.48 28.42
C GLN A 344 31.68 -0.42 28.39
N ASN A 345 32.27 0.42 27.53
CA ASN A 345 33.72 0.63 27.47
C ASN A 345 34.29 1.07 28.83
N ILE A 346 33.57 1.96 29.49
CA ILE A 346 34.00 2.58 30.73
C ILE A 346 33.86 1.60 31.89
N ILE A 347 32.74 0.87 31.93
CA ILE A 347 32.44 -0.08 33.01
C ILE A 347 33.30 -1.35 32.88
N LYS A 348 33.37 -1.95 31.68
CA LYS A 348 34.07 -3.22 31.45
C LYS A 348 34.43 -3.41 29.96
N LYS A 349 35.66 -3.01 29.63
CA LYS A 349 36.25 -3.10 28.28
C LYS A 349 36.28 -4.50 27.65
N GLN A 350 36.37 -5.55 28.47
CA GLN A 350 36.56 -6.94 28.00
C GLN A 350 35.27 -7.64 27.57
N GLN A 351 34.10 -7.05 27.86
CA GLN A 351 32.82 -7.65 27.51
C GLN A 351 32.49 -7.37 26.04
N THR A 352 31.87 -8.35 25.38
CA THR A 352 31.39 -8.20 24.01
C THR A 352 30.23 -7.23 23.94
N PHE A 353 30.12 -6.53 22.80
CA PHE A 353 29.01 -5.65 22.47
C PHE A 353 28.50 -6.02 21.09
N LEU A 354 27.20 -6.33 20.97
CA LEU A 354 26.60 -6.90 19.77
C LEU A 354 27.41 -8.07 19.20
N ASN A 355 27.85 -8.97 20.09
CA ASN A 355 28.67 -10.16 19.78
C ASN A 355 30.04 -9.88 19.13
N LYS A 356 30.49 -8.62 19.16
CA LYS A 356 31.79 -8.19 18.63
C LYS A 356 32.67 -7.61 19.72
N ASN A 357 33.97 -7.54 19.43
CA ASN A 357 34.91 -6.80 20.26
C ASN A 357 34.56 -5.31 20.23
N PHE A 358 34.33 -4.75 21.42
CA PHE A 358 33.89 -3.37 21.58
C PHE A 358 34.78 -2.35 20.83
N SER A 359 36.10 -2.52 20.92
CA SER A 359 37.06 -1.54 20.41
C SER A 359 37.10 -1.40 18.89
N LEU A 360 36.65 -2.42 18.15
CA LEU A 360 36.58 -2.36 16.69
C LEU A 360 35.22 -1.85 16.24
N TYR A 361 34.17 -2.18 17.00
CA TYR A 361 32.80 -1.98 16.57
C TYR A 361 32.22 -0.62 16.94
N MET A 362 32.76 0.05 17.96
CA MET A 362 32.26 1.37 18.39
C MET A 362 32.42 2.45 17.31
N SER A 363 33.53 2.45 16.56
CA SER A 363 33.72 3.39 15.44
C SER A 363 32.73 3.15 14.32
N GLU A 364 32.44 1.87 14.01
CA GLU A 364 31.43 1.51 13.01
C GLU A 364 30.04 1.98 13.42
N LEU A 365 29.66 1.82 14.70
CA LEU A 365 28.35 2.27 15.20
C LEU A 365 28.20 3.79 15.14
N ILE A 366 29.25 4.53 15.49
CA ILE A 366 29.27 5.98 15.38
C ILE A 366 29.10 6.43 13.92
N GLU A 367 29.77 5.76 12.98
CA GLU A 367 29.60 6.00 11.55
C GLU A 367 28.18 5.67 11.09
N ILE A 368 27.58 4.57 11.56
CA ILE A 368 26.19 4.21 11.28
C ILE A 368 25.24 5.33 11.72
N VAL A 369 25.35 5.86 12.94
CA VAL A 369 24.48 6.96 13.38
C VAL A 369 24.72 8.26 12.62
N PHE A 370 25.97 8.53 12.23
CA PHE A 370 26.26 9.66 11.35
C PHE A 370 25.57 9.51 9.99
N ASN A 371 25.63 8.31 9.40
CA ASN A 371 24.98 8.00 8.14
C ASN A 371 23.46 8.07 8.28
N LEU A 372 22.88 7.47 9.33
CA LEU A 372 21.43 7.55 9.61
C LEU A 372 20.94 8.99 9.67
N ASN A 373 21.64 9.90 10.35
CA ASN A 373 21.25 11.32 10.39
C ASN A 373 21.34 11.98 9.02
N THR A 374 22.39 11.69 8.26
CA THR A 374 22.57 12.22 6.90
C THR A 374 21.47 11.71 5.98
N ASP A 375 21.13 10.43 6.10
CA ASP A 375 20.12 9.75 5.32
C ASP A 375 18.71 10.27 5.66
N ILE A 376 18.41 10.57 6.93
CA ILE A 376 17.14 11.24 7.30
C ILE A 376 17.02 12.57 6.55
N HIS A 377 18.03 13.43 6.61
CA HIS A 377 17.97 14.72 5.92
C HIS A 377 17.86 14.56 4.40
N LEU A 378 18.57 13.59 3.83
CA LEU A 378 18.55 13.32 2.40
C LEU A 378 17.17 12.80 1.95
N GLN A 379 16.61 11.82 2.66
CA GLN A 379 15.28 11.28 2.36
C GLN A 379 14.20 12.34 2.57
N HIS A 380 14.27 13.10 3.66
CA HIS A 380 13.35 14.21 3.92
C HIS A 380 13.37 15.25 2.79
N ALA A 381 14.57 15.64 2.34
CA ALA A 381 14.73 16.59 1.23
C ALA A 381 14.16 16.04 -0.09
N GLN A 382 14.29 14.74 -0.34
CA GLN A 382 13.70 14.07 -1.51
C GLN A 382 12.16 13.99 -1.41
N ASN A 383 11.64 13.78 -0.20
CA ASN A 383 10.23 13.55 0.07
C ASN A 383 9.43 14.82 0.38
N ASN A 384 10.07 15.98 0.44
CA ASN A 384 9.44 17.26 0.80
C ASN A 384 8.12 17.52 0.01
N ASN A 385 8.10 17.18 -1.28
CA ASN A 385 6.93 17.37 -2.14
C ASN A 385 5.78 16.38 -1.90
N TYR A 386 6.04 15.31 -1.14
CA TYR A 386 5.07 14.27 -0.84
C TYR A 386 4.39 14.49 0.51
N PHE A 387 4.85 15.41 1.34
CA PHE A 387 4.22 15.69 2.62
C PHE A 387 3.06 16.68 2.47
N ASP A 388 1.99 16.46 3.24
CA ASP A 388 0.86 17.38 3.30
C ASP A 388 0.99 18.29 4.52
N ASP A 389 0.79 19.59 4.32
CA ASP A 389 0.83 20.58 5.39
C ASP A 389 -0.21 20.32 6.49
N TYR A 390 -1.32 19.65 6.15
CA TYR A 390 -2.43 19.38 7.06
C TYR A 390 -2.04 18.56 8.30
N VAL A 391 -1.12 17.59 8.16
CA VAL A 391 -0.69 16.76 9.30
C VAL A 391 0.45 17.44 10.08
N GLY A 392 1.07 18.48 9.52
CA GLY A 392 2.13 19.25 10.19
C GLY A 392 3.47 18.52 10.31
N TYR A 393 3.72 17.48 9.50
CA TYR A 393 5.00 16.75 9.53
C TYR A 393 6.18 17.65 9.16
N LEU A 394 6.07 18.43 8.08
CA LEU A 394 7.13 19.34 7.63
C LEU A 394 7.48 20.37 8.71
N ASP A 395 6.48 20.98 9.34
CA ASP A 395 6.69 21.94 10.42
C ASP A 395 7.35 21.28 11.63
N SER A 396 6.88 20.08 11.99
CA SER A 396 7.44 19.31 13.10
C SER A 396 8.90 18.92 12.85
N PHE A 397 9.20 18.41 11.65
CA PHE A 397 10.56 18.09 11.23
C PHE A 397 11.44 19.34 11.26
N ASN A 398 10.97 20.44 10.69
CA ASN A 398 11.73 21.69 10.66
C ASN A 398 11.96 22.25 12.07
N ASN A 399 10.97 22.15 12.95
CA ASN A 399 11.08 22.61 14.33
C ASN A 399 12.10 21.77 15.11
N ILE A 400 12.07 20.45 14.95
CA ILE A 400 12.96 19.52 15.63
C ILE A 400 14.39 19.61 15.10
N MET A 401 14.55 19.69 13.78
CA MET A 401 15.85 19.59 13.12
C MET A 401 16.55 20.94 12.93
N PHE A 402 15.81 22.04 12.80
CA PHE A 402 16.40 23.35 12.45
C PHE A 402 16.07 24.49 13.41
N LYS A 403 14.98 24.41 14.17
CA LYS A 403 14.58 25.47 15.12
C LYS A 403 14.88 25.08 16.57
N ASP A 404 14.39 25.91 17.50
CA ASP A 404 14.52 25.68 18.93
C ASP A 404 13.60 24.53 19.37
N ILE A 405 14.23 23.40 19.69
CA ILE A 405 13.57 22.16 20.10
C ILE A 405 12.77 22.34 21.40
N CYS A 406 13.09 23.37 22.19
CA CYS A 406 12.52 23.59 23.51
C CYS A 406 11.11 24.14 23.51
N ILE A 407 10.79 25.03 22.58
CA ILE A 407 9.41 25.48 22.36
C ILE A 407 8.54 24.24 22.10
N PHE A 408 9.01 23.40 21.17
CA PHE A 408 8.30 22.24 20.68
C PHE A 408 8.10 21.13 21.74
N ILE A 409 9.15 20.78 22.50
CA ILE A 409 9.07 19.73 23.53
C ILE A 409 8.25 20.19 24.74
N SER A 410 8.30 21.49 25.09
CA SER A 410 7.55 22.01 26.22
C SER A 410 6.04 21.98 26.00
N GLU A 411 5.60 22.24 24.77
CA GLU A 411 4.18 22.22 24.39
C GLU A 411 3.63 20.80 24.27
N ASN A 412 4.45 19.83 23.86
CA ASN A 412 3.96 18.50 23.46
C ASN A 412 4.33 17.35 24.40
N GLN A 413 5.35 17.48 25.26
CA GLN A 413 5.83 16.38 26.11
C GLN A 413 6.07 16.75 27.58
N GLY A 414 5.62 17.92 28.03
CA GLY A 414 5.57 18.26 29.45
C GLY A 414 6.94 18.52 30.10
N VAL A 415 7.97 18.79 29.30
CA VAL A 415 9.24 19.33 29.81
C VAL A 415 9.04 20.83 30.05
N ASN A 416 9.46 21.34 31.20
CA ASN A 416 9.34 22.76 31.51
C ASN A 416 10.14 23.61 30.50
N PHE A 417 9.48 24.57 29.86
CA PHE A 417 10.07 25.42 28.82
C PHE A 417 11.34 26.13 29.31
N ASN A 418 11.31 26.66 30.53
CA ASN A 418 12.46 27.37 31.10
C ASN A 418 13.66 26.45 31.26
N ASP A 419 13.42 25.20 31.68
CA ASP A 419 14.47 24.20 31.93
C ASP A 419 15.10 23.73 30.62
N CYS A 420 14.29 23.58 29.57
CA CYS A 420 14.80 23.31 28.24
C CYS A 420 15.55 24.51 27.67
N ASN A 421 15.04 25.74 27.84
CA ASN A 421 15.64 26.94 27.25
C ASN A 421 16.96 27.33 27.94
N THR A 422 17.11 27.19 29.26
CA THR A 422 18.43 27.35 29.92
C THR A 422 19.42 26.33 29.38
N PHE A 423 19.00 25.07 29.25
CA PHE A 423 19.82 24.01 28.69
C PHE A 423 20.18 24.23 27.21
N ALA A 424 19.22 24.68 26.40
CA ALA A 424 19.42 24.97 24.99
C ALA A 424 20.31 26.20 24.75
N ASN A 425 20.24 27.19 25.64
CA ASN A 425 21.13 28.35 25.57
C ASN A 425 22.57 28.04 26.02
N GLU A 426 22.78 27.07 26.91
CA GLU A 426 24.12 26.66 27.37
C GLU A 426 24.85 25.76 26.35
N ILE A 427 24.15 24.91 25.60
CA ILE A 427 24.77 23.89 24.72
C ILE A 427 24.29 23.96 23.26
N VAL A 428 23.05 24.37 23.00
CA VAL A 428 22.27 24.08 21.78
C VAL A 428 22.09 25.32 20.89
N LYS A 429 23.20 25.92 20.46
CA LYS A 429 23.21 26.69 19.19
C LYS A 429 23.84 25.85 18.07
N GLN A 430 22.94 25.26 17.28
CA GLN A 430 23.11 24.60 15.97
C GLN A 430 23.67 23.17 15.90
N VAL A 431 22.95 22.33 15.14
CA VAL A 431 23.23 20.98 14.62
C VAL A 431 24.68 20.75 14.15
N ILE A 432 25.40 21.82 13.81
CA ILE A 432 26.83 21.83 13.45
C ILE A 432 27.72 21.32 14.61
N ARG A 433 27.30 21.46 15.87
CA ARG A 433 28.03 20.92 17.04
C ARG A 433 27.80 19.43 17.30
N TYR A 434 26.75 18.82 16.79
CA TYR A 434 26.53 17.37 16.93
C TYR A 434 27.58 16.57 16.13
N LYS A 435 28.00 17.08 14.97
CA LYS A 435 29.14 16.56 14.20
C LYS A 435 30.48 16.73 14.97
N LEU A 436 30.65 17.85 15.67
CA LEU A 436 31.77 18.07 16.60
C LEU A 436 31.71 17.15 17.82
N TYR A 437 30.52 16.80 18.31
CA TYR A 437 30.31 15.84 19.40
C TYR A 437 30.72 14.43 18.99
N VAL A 438 30.30 13.96 17.81
CA VAL A 438 30.75 12.69 17.23
C VAL A 438 32.27 12.68 17.01
N GLN A 439 32.85 13.79 16.52
CA GLN A 439 34.30 13.95 16.39
C GLN A 439 35.03 14.02 17.75
N PHE A 440 34.43 14.63 18.78
CA PHE A 440 34.97 14.70 20.14
C PHE A 440 34.94 13.32 20.81
N GLN A 441 33.85 12.57 20.62
CA GLN A 441 33.73 11.17 21.04
C GLN A 441 34.78 10.28 20.35
N MET A 442 34.98 10.44 19.03
CA MET A 442 36.05 9.77 18.27
C MET A 442 37.46 10.14 18.78
N LYS A 443 37.70 11.41 19.08
CA LYS A 443 39.01 11.90 19.56
C LYS A 443 39.31 11.43 20.99
N ASN A 444 38.30 11.45 21.87
CA ASN A 444 38.42 10.90 23.21
C ASN A 444 38.63 9.38 23.16
N TYR A 445 37.91 8.68 22.28
CA TYR A 445 38.10 7.25 22.03
C TYR A 445 39.55 6.89 21.64
N GLN A 446 40.17 7.62 20.71
CA GLN A 446 41.58 7.44 20.33
C GLN A 446 42.56 7.70 21.48
N ILE A 447 42.25 8.64 22.37
CA ILE A 447 43.05 8.92 23.57
C ILE A 447 42.89 7.79 24.61
N TYR A 448 41.69 7.18 24.72
CA TYR A 448 41.37 6.09 25.66
C TYR A 448 41.89 4.70 25.27
N THR A 449 42.20 4.45 24.00
CA THR A 449 42.74 3.15 23.56
C THR A 449 44.23 3.00 23.83
N ASN A 450 44.97 4.10 23.96
CA ASN A 450 46.44 4.07 23.97
C ASN A 450 47.09 4.01 25.37
N ASN A 451 46.33 4.17 26.47
CA ASN A 451 46.89 4.18 27.84
C ASN A 451 46.15 3.22 28.79
N GLN A 452 46.85 2.19 29.29
CA GLN A 452 46.29 1.12 30.14
C GLN A 452 46.52 1.31 31.66
N ASN A 453 46.96 2.48 32.13
CA ASN A 453 47.29 2.68 33.55
C ASN A 453 46.05 2.79 34.45
N THR A 454 46.14 2.26 35.68
CA THR A 454 45.08 2.30 36.72
C THR A 454 44.70 3.73 37.14
N ILE A 455 45.64 4.67 37.11
CA ILE A 455 45.40 6.11 37.30
C ILE A 455 44.43 6.65 36.23
N TYR A 456 44.45 6.08 35.02
CA TYR A 456 43.59 6.47 33.91
C TYR A 456 42.13 6.05 34.15
N MET A 457 41.86 4.92 34.79
CA MET A 457 40.48 4.51 35.15
C MET A 457 39.85 5.46 36.17
N ASN A 458 40.62 5.93 37.15
CA ASN A 458 40.17 6.97 38.07
C ASN A 458 39.95 8.31 37.35
N ASN A 459 40.79 8.66 36.38
CA ASN A 459 40.59 9.86 35.55
C ASN A 459 39.36 9.74 34.64
N ILE A 460 39.07 8.57 34.09
CA ILE A 460 37.85 8.31 33.29
C ILE A 460 36.61 8.39 34.17
N ALA A 461 36.65 7.81 35.38
CA ALA A 461 35.55 7.96 36.35
C ALA A 461 35.36 9.42 36.77
N ASN A 462 36.43 10.23 36.83
CA ASN A 462 36.34 11.67 37.04
C ASN A 462 35.79 12.43 35.83
N LEU A 463 35.97 11.95 34.59
CA LEU A 463 35.33 12.53 33.40
C LEU A 463 33.80 12.29 33.40
N LEU A 464 33.33 11.17 33.96
CA LEU A 464 31.90 10.93 34.20
C LEU A 464 31.30 11.83 35.30
N ARG A 465 32.14 12.52 36.07
CA ARG A 465 31.73 13.51 37.09
C ARG A 465 31.62 14.93 36.53
N ILE A 466 32.01 15.15 35.29
CA ILE A 466 32.00 16.46 34.64
C ILE A 466 30.56 16.82 34.23
N PRO A 467 30.04 18.02 34.59
CA PRO A 467 28.65 18.44 34.30
C PRO A 467 28.28 18.31 32.82
N GLU A 468 29.20 18.60 31.91
CA GLU A 468 29.03 18.49 30.46
C GLU A 468 28.65 17.06 30.02
N PHE A 469 29.13 16.02 30.70
CA PHE A 469 28.74 14.63 30.39
C PHE A 469 27.26 14.36 30.78
N TYR A 470 26.78 14.96 31.87
CA TYR A 470 25.38 14.82 32.31
C TYR A 470 24.43 15.55 31.38
N GLU A 471 24.84 16.72 30.93
CA GLU A 471 24.11 17.49 29.96
C GLU A 471 24.00 16.74 28.63
N LEU A 472 25.09 16.10 28.18
CA LEU A 472 25.05 15.25 26.99
C LEU A 472 24.14 14.04 27.18
N PHE A 473 24.14 13.43 28.37
CA PHE A 473 23.23 12.34 28.70
C PHE A 473 21.77 12.78 28.62
N SER A 474 21.41 13.91 29.24
CA SER A 474 20.04 14.42 29.22
C SER A 474 19.60 14.81 27.80
N LEU A 475 20.51 15.36 26.98
CA LEU A 475 20.29 15.62 25.56
C LEU A 475 19.87 14.36 24.80
N GLN A 476 20.65 13.29 24.95
CA GLN A 476 20.41 12.05 24.21
C GLN A 476 19.17 11.30 24.70
N THR A 477 18.97 11.20 26.02
CA THR A 477 17.94 10.32 26.60
C THR A 477 16.58 10.98 26.78
N LEU A 478 16.53 12.29 27.01
CA LEU A 478 15.27 13.02 27.15
C LEU A 478 14.90 13.70 25.84
N TYR A 479 15.76 14.57 25.32
CA TYR A 479 15.35 15.46 24.23
C TYR A 479 15.36 14.79 22.84
N ILE A 480 16.44 14.10 22.47
CA ILE A 480 16.54 13.40 21.17
C ILE A 480 15.45 12.34 21.05
N LYS A 481 15.35 11.46 22.05
CA LYS A 481 14.33 10.42 22.13
C LYS A 481 12.91 10.98 21.95
N SER A 482 12.53 11.94 22.80
CA SER A 482 11.21 12.56 22.76
C SER A 482 10.88 13.14 21.38
N SER A 483 11.86 13.80 20.78
CA SER A 483 11.72 14.40 19.46
C SER A 483 11.53 13.36 18.37
N TYR A 484 12.37 12.32 18.32
CA TYR A 484 12.27 11.27 17.32
C TYR A 484 11.01 10.43 17.47
N ARG A 485 10.58 10.10 18.70
CA ARG A 485 9.30 9.40 18.91
C ARG A 485 8.11 10.21 18.42
N TYR A 486 8.10 11.51 18.69
CA TYR A 486 7.05 12.39 18.15
C TYR A 486 7.08 12.44 16.62
N LEU A 487 8.28 12.55 16.04
CA LEU A 487 8.47 12.60 14.60
C LEU A 487 8.05 11.28 13.94
N GLN A 488 8.32 10.14 14.57
CA GLN A 488 7.82 8.82 14.17
C GLN A 488 6.29 8.75 14.18
N ASP A 489 5.65 9.21 15.27
CA ASP A 489 4.19 9.20 15.42
C ASP A 489 3.50 10.09 14.37
N ILE A 490 4.06 11.28 14.11
CA ILE A 490 3.52 12.17 13.06
C ILE A 490 3.79 11.60 11.67
N LEU A 491 4.97 11.03 11.42
CA LEU A 491 5.27 10.42 10.13
C LEU A 491 4.31 9.27 9.83
N LEU A 492 3.98 8.44 10.83
CA LEU A 492 2.98 7.40 10.70
C LEU A 492 1.61 7.99 10.36
N LYS A 493 1.14 9.01 11.09
CA LYS A 493 -0.13 9.69 10.79
C LYS A 493 -0.16 10.28 9.38
N GLN A 494 0.96 10.83 8.93
CA GLN A 494 1.11 11.38 7.58
C GLN A 494 1.02 10.27 6.52
N MET A 495 1.62 9.11 6.78
CA MET A 495 1.47 7.95 5.91
C MET A 495 0.04 7.39 5.90
N GLU A 496 -0.60 7.27 7.06
CA GLU A 496 -2.01 6.88 7.17
C GLU A 496 -2.91 7.84 6.38
N PHE A 497 -2.68 9.15 6.50
CA PHE A 497 -3.42 10.16 5.74
C PHE A 497 -3.22 10.00 4.23
N LYS A 498 -1.99 9.77 3.75
CA LYS A 498 -1.73 9.49 2.33
C LYS A 498 -2.43 8.23 1.85
N ILE A 499 -2.36 7.17 2.63
CA ILE A 499 -3.06 5.91 2.35
C ILE A 499 -4.57 6.14 2.25
N GLN A 500 -5.18 6.88 3.18
CA GLN A 500 -6.59 7.20 3.16
C GLN A 500 -6.97 8.04 1.93
N ASN A 501 -6.16 9.05 1.58
CA ASN A 501 -6.36 9.86 0.38
C ASN A 501 -6.32 9.00 -0.90
N PHE A 502 -5.44 8.01 -0.96
CA PHE A 502 -5.39 7.08 -2.09
C PHE A 502 -6.66 6.22 -2.19
N ILE A 503 -7.17 5.73 -1.06
CA ILE A 503 -8.45 5.01 -1.02
C ILE A 503 -9.58 5.90 -1.55
N VAL A 504 -9.66 7.16 -1.10
CA VAL A 504 -10.67 8.13 -1.55
C VAL A 504 -10.56 8.42 -3.05
N GLN A 505 -9.35 8.66 -3.57
CA GLN A 505 -9.12 8.89 -5.00
C GLN A 505 -9.61 7.70 -5.84
N ARG A 506 -9.38 6.46 -5.38
CA ARG A 506 -9.82 5.25 -6.07
C ARG A 506 -11.32 5.07 -6.06
N ILE A 507 -11.97 5.34 -4.93
CA ILE A 507 -13.44 5.34 -4.85
C ILE A 507 -14.02 6.35 -5.85
N LEU A 508 -13.42 7.55 -5.92
CA LEU A 508 -13.84 8.58 -6.86
C LEU A 508 -13.67 8.14 -8.33
N PHE A 509 -12.53 7.53 -8.69
CA PHE A 509 -12.33 6.98 -10.04
C PHE A 509 -13.32 5.86 -10.37
N LEU A 510 -13.64 5.00 -9.41
CA LEU A 510 -14.64 3.94 -9.59
C LEU A 510 -16.04 4.53 -9.83
N ILE A 511 -16.43 5.57 -9.09
CA ILE A 511 -17.72 6.26 -9.28
C ILE A 511 -17.80 6.90 -10.67
N ILE A 512 -16.75 7.64 -11.08
CA ILE A 512 -16.69 8.24 -12.41
C ILE A 512 -16.80 7.17 -13.49
N PHE A 513 -16.09 6.05 -13.32
CA PHE A 513 -16.15 4.93 -14.26
C PHE A 513 -17.55 4.33 -14.38
N ILE A 514 -18.27 4.13 -13.27
CA ILE A 514 -19.66 3.64 -13.29
C ILE A 514 -20.57 4.61 -14.04
N ILE A 515 -20.42 5.92 -13.81
CA ILE A 515 -21.20 6.94 -14.52
C ILE A 515 -20.91 6.88 -16.02
N VAL A 516 -19.64 6.77 -16.42
CA VAL A 516 -19.23 6.64 -17.83
C VAL A 516 -19.81 5.38 -18.47
N ILE A 517 -19.82 4.25 -17.77
CA ILE A 517 -20.47 3.02 -18.25
C ILE A 517 -21.97 3.24 -18.45
N LEU A 518 -22.67 3.84 -17.47
CA LEU A 518 -24.11 4.07 -17.56
C LEU A 518 -24.46 4.98 -18.74
N VAL A 519 -23.73 6.08 -18.89
CA VAL A 519 -23.89 7.00 -20.04
C VAL A 519 -23.61 6.28 -21.35
N SER A 520 -22.55 5.46 -21.42
CA SER A 520 -22.24 4.69 -22.62
C SER A 520 -23.32 3.66 -22.95
N LEU A 521 -23.88 3.00 -21.94
CA LEU A 521 -24.99 2.05 -22.09
C LEU A 521 -26.22 2.76 -22.66
N LEU A 522 -26.58 3.93 -22.12
CA LEU A 522 -27.71 4.72 -22.60
C LEU A 522 -27.51 5.25 -24.02
N LEU A 523 -26.33 5.80 -24.33
CA LEU A 523 -26.06 6.49 -25.60
C LEU A 523 -25.67 5.56 -26.74
N PHE A 524 -24.99 4.44 -26.47
CA PHE A 524 -24.49 3.55 -27.51
C PHE A 524 -25.20 2.19 -27.51
N TRP A 525 -25.37 1.57 -26.35
CA TRP A 525 -25.87 0.19 -26.28
C TRP A 525 -27.37 0.07 -26.50
N ILE A 526 -28.18 0.93 -25.88
CA ILE A 526 -29.64 0.95 -26.09
C ILE A 526 -30.03 1.20 -27.54
N PRO A 527 -29.56 2.26 -28.23
CA PRO A 527 -29.95 2.49 -29.63
C PRO A 527 -29.42 1.38 -30.54
N PHE A 528 -28.28 0.77 -30.20
CA PHE A 528 -27.78 -0.39 -30.90
C PHE A 528 -28.72 -1.61 -30.78
N LEU A 529 -29.15 -1.95 -29.56
CA LEU A 529 -30.11 -3.03 -29.32
C LEU A 529 -31.46 -2.75 -29.98
N GLN A 530 -31.96 -1.52 -29.92
CA GLN A 530 -33.20 -1.13 -30.60
C GLN A 530 -33.10 -1.31 -32.11
N ASN A 531 -31.96 -0.93 -32.72
CA ASN A 531 -31.72 -1.16 -34.14
C ASN A 531 -31.66 -2.65 -34.48
N ILE A 532 -30.99 -3.49 -33.68
CA ILE A 532 -30.98 -4.94 -33.87
C ILE A 532 -32.39 -5.52 -33.73
N ASN A 533 -33.13 -5.15 -32.68
CA ASN A 533 -34.48 -5.63 -32.46
C ASN A 533 -35.42 -5.22 -33.60
N LYS A 534 -35.34 -3.97 -34.07
CA LYS A 534 -36.08 -3.51 -35.25
C LYS A 534 -35.73 -4.32 -36.49
N GLN A 535 -34.46 -4.64 -36.71
CA GLN A 535 -34.02 -5.46 -37.83
C GLN A 535 -34.51 -6.92 -37.71
N ILE A 536 -34.41 -7.53 -36.53
CA ILE A 536 -34.92 -8.89 -36.28
C ILE A 536 -36.44 -8.92 -36.50
N TRP A 537 -37.17 -7.96 -35.95
CA TRP A 537 -38.63 -7.89 -36.09
C TRP A 537 -39.03 -7.68 -37.56
N SER A 538 -38.39 -6.75 -38.27
CA SER A 538 -38.59 -6.56 -39.71
C SER A 538 -38.31 -7.84 -40.50
N THR A 539 -37.28 -8.59 -40.14
CA THR A 539 -36.94 -9.87 -40.80
C THR A 539 -37.98 -10.96 -40.48
N LYS A 540 -38.49 -11.02 -39.24
CA LYS A 540 -39.58 -11.92 -38.84
C LYS A 540 -40.88 -11.59 -39.59
N CYS A 541 -41.25 -10.32 -39.68
CA CYS A 541 -42.42 -9.87 -40.44
C CYS A 541 -42.29 -10.20 -41.93
N LEU A 542 -41.11 -9.97 -42.50
CA LEU A 542 -40.82 -10.30 -43.89
C LEU A 542 -41.04 -11.80 -44.14
N LEU A 543 -40.52 -12.68 -43.28
CA LEU A 543 -40.79 -14.13 -43.35
C LEU A 543 -42.28 -14.51 -43.23
N SER A 544 -43.07 -13.79 -42.43
CA SER A 544 -44.52 -14.06 -42.31
C SER A 544 -45.34 -13.66 -43.54
N PHE A 545 -44.80 -12.82 -44.43
CA PHE A 545 -45.50 -12.41 -45.66
C PHE A 545 -45.46 -13.45 -46.79
N ILE A 546 -44.64 -14.50 -46.68
CA ILE A 546 -44.67 -15.57 -47.69
C ILE A 546 -45.85 -16.51 -47.39
N PRO A 547 -46.86 -16.61 -48.27
CA PRO A 547 -47.97 -17.53 -48.03
C PRO A 547 -47.48 -18.99 -48.05
N VAL A 548 -48.07 -19.80 -47.17
CA VAL A 548 -47.69 -21.21 -46.93
C VAL A 548 -47.71 -22.05 -48.22
N ASN A 549 -48.57 -21.70 -49.17
CA ASN A 549 -48.70 -22.41 -50.45
C ASN A 549 -47.51 -22.16 -51.40
N GLU A 550 -46.85 -21.01 -51.31
CA GLU A 550 -45.65 -20.69 -52.11
C GLU A 550 -44.36 -21.22 -51.46
N ILE A 551 -44.36 -21.34 -50.12
CA ILE A 551 -43.28 -21.99 -49.34
C ILE A 551 -43.02 -23.43 -49.82
N ASN A 552 -44.09 -24.18 -50.12
CA ASN A 552 -43.99 -25.58 -50.54
C ASN A 552 -43.59 -25.76 -52.02
N LYS A 553 -43.65 -24.71 -52.84
CA LYS A 553 -43.32 -24.78 -54.29
C LYS A 553 -41.85 -24.51 -54.57
N VAL A 554 -41.21 -23.66 -53.77
CA VAL A 554 -39.80 -23.31 -53.94
C VAL A 554 -38.94 -24.15 -52.99
N TYR A 555 -38.25 -25.16 -53.52
CA TYR A 555 -37.44 -26.12 -52.76
C TYR A 555 -36.46 -25.44 -51.78
N ASN A 556 -35.86 -24.32 -52.17
CA ASN A 556 -34.93 -23.58 -51.32
C ASN A 556 -35.60 -22.93 -50.09
N ILE A 557 -36.86 -22.47 -50.23
CA ILE A 557 -37.65 -21.91 -49.13
C ILE A 557 -38.05 -23.03 -48.16
N GLN A 558 -38.54 -24.15 -48.69
CA GLN A 558 -38.91 -25.34 -47.91
C GLN A 558 -37.71 -25.92 -47.16
N TYR A 559 -36.55 -26.04 -47.82
CA TYR A 559 -35.30 -26.51 -47.23
C TYR A 559 -34.82 -25.58 -46.10
N PHE A 560 -34.91 -24.26 -46.29
CA PHE A 560 -34.54 -23.29 -45.26
C PHE A 560 -35.47 -23.37 -44.04
N ILE A 561 -36.79 -23.44 -44.23
CA ILE A 561 -37.76 -23.52 -43.13
C ILE A 561 -37.61 -24.85 -42.35
N GLN A 562 -37.46 -25.99 -43.04
CA GLN A 562 -37.29 -27.29 -42.37
C GLN A 562 -35.92 -27.44 -41.68
N ASN A 563 -34.83 -27.01 -42.31
CA ASN A 563 -33.48 -27.28 -41.77
C ASN A 563 -32.91 -26.14 -40.92
N VAL A 564 -33.31 -24.89 -41.12
CA VAL A 564 -32.79 -23.73 -40.38
C VAL A 564 -33.75 -23.28 -39.28
N ILE A 565 -35.06 -23.21 -39.54
CA ILE A 565 -36.03 -22.73 -38.54
C ILE A 565 -36.48 -23.89 -37.62
N LEU A 566 -36.94 -25.00 -38.18
CA LEU A 566 -37.50 -26.12 -37.39
C LEU A 566 -36.43 -27.00 -36.71
N LYS A 567 -35.29 -27.26 -37.36
CA LYS A 567 -34.20 -28.10 -36.80
C LYS A 567 -33.22 -27.37 -35.89
N ARG A 568 -32.89 -26.10 -36.16
CA ARG A 568 -31.90 -25.34 -35.36
C ARG A 568 -32.50 -24.48 -34.24
N LYS A 569 -33.83 -24.39 -34.12
CA LYS A 569 -34.54 -23.57 -33.11
C LYS A 569 -33.96 -22.15 -32.98
N VAL A 570 -33.85 -21.44 -34.09
CA VAL A 570 -33.49 -20.00 -34.10
C VAL A 570 -34.71 -19.14 -33.78
#